data_AF-A0A7W5ZKM9-F1
#
_entry.id   AF-A0A7W5ZKM9-F1
#
_cell.length_a   1.000
_cell.length_b   1.000
_cell.length_c   1.000
_cell.angle_alpha   90.00
_cell.angle_beta   90.00
_cell.angle_gamma   90.00
#
_symmetry.space_group_name_H-M   'P 1'
#
loop_
_entity.id
_entity.type
_entity.pdbx_description
1 polymer ?
#
loop_
_entity_poly.entity_id
_entity_poly.type
_entity_poly.pdbx_seq_one_letter_code
_entity_poly.pdbx_strand_id
1 'polypeptide(L)'
;MLTIGITGHRGLHQKDNVREALRQVLAYYQAQETEIEALSALAVGADTLFAQEARRLGLPLRVLLPFAQAEYEKDFIKSGNLTELHLLLNTATEVQTVSATPTNEAERDAAYLACGQRLVQKADVLVAVWDGLPARGVGGTGAVVAYAQEQGKEIQYIKALRDDQTPKEEAAVLLGELDGQAIKYKSIFERVWIRGLVAGWLAVVFFAVGIAFKDTLHHQHHLLYALAVLEVLGVLVSWVLLEKFAKQRKVRFFTHRRDAEFLRSLVEFQKAGVAIPKLAKPQYQVSEMMRQQEAKMMANLPQKLNLAHAKRLVWSLAAGQIAYHQDTRIPRLHGHEHTVELLLKVIKWSFFGLVGVKFLLETAHHFHLHLPFEVTQWMPCLNFFVIVLPPSYAALEGVKYFGAWKQDIRTSKEIVARLTSIQKQVLDCKTEQILQVHTATLREILDYENGLWALQYELKEVESKA
;
A
#
# COMPACT_ATOMS: atom_id res chain seq x y z
N MET A 1 -8.09 31.88 10.41
CA MET A 1 -6.99 31.20 9.69
C MET A 1 -6.00 30.62 10.69
N LEU A 2 -5.71 29.32 10.61
CA LEU A 2 -4.77 28.57 11.46
C LEU A 2 -3.37 28.58 10.82
N THR A 3 -2.36 29.03 11.55
CA THR A 3 -0.97 29.02 11.07
C THR A 3 -0.26 27.73 11.50
N ILE A 4 0.16 26.93 10.51
CA ILE A 4 0.95 25.71 10.74
C ILE A 4 2.42 26.03 10.45
N GLY A 5 3.22 26.13 11.50
CA GLY A 5 4.67 26.31 11.41
C GLY A 5 5.40 24.98 11.26
N ILE A 6 6.59 24.98 10.66
CA ILE A 6 7.48 23.81 10.66
C ILE A 6 8.86 24.11 11.25
N THR A 7 9.45 23.10 11.89
CA THR A 7 10.88 22.98 12.11
C THR A 7 11.34 21.55 11.83
N GLY A 8 12.54 21.35 11.30
CA GLY A 8 13.07 20.00 11.12
C GLY A 8 14.51 19.88 10.70
N HIS A 9 14.96 18.63 10.56
CA HIS A 9 16.33 18.30 10.13
C HIS A 9 16.59 18.70 8.68
N ARG A 10 17.84 19.11 8.41
CA ARG A 10 18.30 19.45 7.05
C ARG A 10 18.64 18.24 6.19
N GLY A 11 19.23 17.21 6.81
CA GLY A 11 19.43 15.89 6.23
C GLY A 11 18.37 14.93 6.75
N LEU A 12 17.74 14.17 5.85
CA LEU A 12 16.55 13.37 6.17
C LEU A 12 16.69 11.98 5.53
N HIS A 13 16.84 10.97 6.37
CA HIS A 13 16.73 9.59 5.95
C HIS A 13 15.27 9.28 5.57
N GLN A 14 15.04 8.53 4.48
CA GLN A 14 13.70 8.22 3.96
C GLN A 14 12.82 9.46 3.71
N LYS A 15 13.31 10.38 2.88
CA LYS A 15 12.60 11.64 2.52
C LYS A 15 11.16 11.44 2.07
N ASP A 16 10.85 10.36 1.36
CA ASP A 16 9.49 10.08 0.87
C ASP A 16 8.51 9.79 2.02
N ASN A 17 8.96 9.08 3.06
CA ASN A 17 8.14 8.82 4.25
C ASN A 17 7.86 10.12 5.01
N VAL A 18 8.85 11.01 5.10
CA VAL A 18 8.69 12.33 5.72
C VAL A 18 7.74 13.20 4.91
N ARG A 19 7.90 13.24 3.58
CA ARG A 19 7.00 13.98 2.67
C ARG A 19 5.55 13.52 2.82
N GLU A 20 5.33 12.21 2.85
CA GLU A 20 4.00 11.64 3.04
C GLU A 20 3.42 12.01 4.41
N ALA A 21 4.22 11.93 5.49
CA ALA A 21 3.77 12.34 6.81
C ALA A 21 3.42 13.84 6.88
N LEU A 22 4.19 14.71 6.22
CA LEU A 22 3.91 16.15 6.12
C LEU A 22 2.59 16.41 5.38
N ARG A 23 2.38 15.74 4.25
CA ARG A 23 1.13 15.79 3.50
C ARG A 23 -0.06 15.36 4.34
N GLN A 24 0.08 14.30 5.13
CA GLN A 24 -0.97 13.81 6.05
C GLN A 24 -1.28 14.81 7.17
N VAL A 25 -0.27 15.47 7.74
CA VAL A 25 -0.49 16.53 8.75
C VAL A 25 -1.29 17.68 8.16
N LEU A 26 -0.90 18.18 6.97
CA LEU A 26 -1.63 19.26 6.30
C LEU A 26 -3.06 18.86 5.94
N ALA A 27 -3.25 17.66 5.38
CA ALA A 27 -4.57 17.13 5.05
C ALA A 27 -5.48 16.97 6.28
N TYR A 28 -4.91 16.57 7.43
CA TYR A 28 -5.65 16.46 8.69
C TYR A 28 -6.24 17.81 9.16
N TYR A 29 -5.49 18.90 9.01
CA TYR A 29 -6.00 20.23 9.37
C TYR A 29 -6.95 20.79 8.30
N GLN A 30 -6.72 20.52 7.01
CA GLN A 30 -7.71 20.85 5.97
C GLN A 30 -9.05 20.16 6.19
N ALA A 31 -9.03 18.90 6.64
CA ALA A 31 -10.24 18.12 6.91
C ALA A 31 -11.06 18.64 8.11
N GLN A 32 -10.51 19.57 8.91
CA GLN A 32 -11.23 20.25 9.99
C GLN A 32 -11.97 21.50 9.50
N GLU A 33 -12.05 21.72 8.19
CA GLU A 33 -12.74 22.86 7.56
C GLU A 33 -12.26 24.24 8.05
N THR A 34 -11.03 24.29 8.54
CA THR A 34 -10.39 25.51 9.02
C THR A 34 -9.53 26.08 7.89
N GLU A 35 -9.68 27.37 7.58
CA GLU A 35 -8.71 28.05 6.70
C GLU A 35 -7.31 27.92 7.31
N ILE A 36 -6.38 27.32 6.57
CA ILE A 36 -5.02 27.09 7.06
C ILE A 36 -3.99 27.76 6.15
N GLU A 37 -2.87 28.14 6.74
CA GLU A 37 -1.69 28.62 6.04
C GLU A 37 -0.42 27.95 6.59
N ALA A 38 0.57 27.80 5.73
CA ALA A 38 1.87 27.24 6.06
C ALA A 38 2.86 28.35 6.41
N LEU A 39 3.65 28.16 7.47
CA LEU A 39 4.73 29.05 7.88
C LEU A 39 6.05 28.27 7.94
N SER A 40 7.07 28.73 7.21
CA SER A 40 8.37 28.05 7.16
C SER A 40 9.54 29.02 7.11
N ALA A 41 10.70 28.59 7.62
CA ALA A 41 11.96 29.29 7.39
C ALA A 41 12.66 28.87 6.08
N LEU A 42 12.02 27.97 5.31
CA LEU A 42 12.51 27.41 4.05
C LEU A 42 13.89 26.77 4.12
N ALA A 43 14.35 26.33 5.30
CA ALA A 43 15.62 25.63 5.39
C ALA A 43 15.66 24.40 4.46
N VAL A 44 16.86 24.07 3.97
CA VAL A 44 17.07 22.81 3.23
C VAL A 44 16.58 21.66 4.08
N GLY A 45 15.88 20.68 3.49
CA GLY A 45 15.37 19.50 4.18
C GLY A 45 13.87 19.59 4.50
N ALA A 46 13.50 19.37 5.76
CA ALA A 46 12.09 19.27 6.18
C ALA A 46 11.25 20.50 5.82
N ASP A 47 11.78 21.70 6.06
CA ASP A 47 11.13 22.97 5.77
C ASP A 47 10.78 23.13 4.29
N THR A 48 11.74 22.81 3.40
CA THR A 48 11.50 22.82 1.94
C THR A 48 10.44 21.80 1.54
N LEU A 49 10.49 20.58 2.08
CA LEU A 49 9.49 19.53 1.79
C LEU A 49 8.08 19.96 2.22
N PHE A 50 7.95 20.61 3.37
CA PHE A 50 6.67 21.10 3.88
C PHE A 50 6.11 22.22 3.02
N ALA A 51 6.95 23.19 2.63
CA ALA A 51 6.54 24.27 1.74
C ALA A 51 6.07 23.74 0.36
N GLN A 52 6.73 22.70 -0.16
CA GLN A 52 6.31 22.01 -1.38
C GLN A 52 4.93 21.35 -1.24
N GLU A 53 4.70 20.59 -0.17
CA GLU A 53 3.42 19.93 0.06
C GLU A 53 2.30 20.94 0.34
N ALA A 54 2.59 22.03 1.06
CA ALA A 54 1.65 23.14 1.25
C ALA A 54 1.23 23.74 -0.09
N ARG A 55 2.19 24.05 -0.96
CA ARG A 55 1.92 24.55 -2.32
C ARG A 55 1.12 23.53 -3.15
N ARG A 56 1.45 22.25 -3.08
CA ARG A 56 0.73 21.17 -3.80
C ARG A 56 -0.72 21.07 -3.36
N LEU A 57 -1.01 21.32 -2.09
CA LEU A 57 -2.35 21.35 -1.51
C LEU A 57 -3.06 22.71 -1.68
N GLY A 58 -2.42 23.68 -2.36
CA GLY A 58 -2.98 25.01 -2.62
C GLY A 58 -3.02 25.91 -1.38
N LEU A 59 -2.19 25.65 -0.37
CA LEU A 59 -2.16 26.42 0.87
C LEU A 59 -1.31 27.69 0.72
N PRO A 60 -1.76 28.83 1.27
CA PRO A 60 -0.92 30.03 1.40
C PRO A 60 0.37 29.71 2.17
N LEU A 61 1.50 30.20 1.67
CA LEU A 61 2.81 30.03 2.28
C LEU A 61 3.36 31.38 2.75
N ARG A 62 3.58 31.51 4.05
CA ARG A 62 4.39 32.58 4.65
C ARG A 62 5.80 32.10 4.91
N VAL A 63 6.77 32.93 4.56
CA VAL A 63 8.19 32.64 4.74
C VAL A 63 8.79 33.61 5.75
N LEU A 64 9.54 33.05 6.69
CA LEU A 64 10.31 33.82 7.66
C LEU A 64 11.80 33.48 7.53
N LEU A 65 12.56 34.34 6.86
CA LEU A 65 13.99 34.16 6.68
C LEU A 65 14.76 34.63 7.92
N PRO A 66 15.82 33.91 8.33
CA PRO A 66 16.64 34.31 9.48
C PRO A 66 17.38 35.63 9.22
N PHE A 67 17.83 35.84 7.98
CA PHE A 67 18.56 37.03 7.53
C PHE A 67 18.37 37.23 6.02
N ALA A 68 19.02 38.24 5.43
CA ALA A 68 18.84 38.64 4.04
C ALA A 68 18.95 37.47 3.05
N GLN A 69 18.02 37.42 2.07
CA GLN A 69 17.90 36.33 1.09
C GLN A 69 19.23 36.01 0.38
N ALA A 70 19.96 37.02 -0.09
CA ALA A 70 21.22 36.82 -0.80
C ALA A 70 22.29 36.10 0.04
N GLU A 71 22.31 36.31 1.36
CA GLU A 71 23.21 35.58 2.26
C GLU A 71 22.67 34.17 2.55
N TYR A 72 21.35 34.02 2.65
CA TYR A 72 20.70 32.74 2.92
C TYR A 72 20.83 31.74 1.76
N GLU A 73 20.77 32.23 0.52
CA GLU A 73 20.95 31.42 -0.69
C GLU A 73 22.27 30.65 -0.71
N LYS A 74 23.31 31.15 -0.01
CA LYS A 74 24.60 30.45 0.10
C LYS A 74 24.47 29.06 0.74
N ASP A 75 23.47 28.83 1.59
CA ASP A 75 23.21 27.53 2.22
C ASP A 75 22.67 26.49 1.22
N PHE A 76 22.14 26.93 0.08
CA PHE A 76 21.48 26.10 -0.91
C PHE A 76 22.40 25.72 -2.07
N ILE A 77 23.54 26.41 -2.22
CA ILE A 77 24.51 26.15 -3.29
C ILE A 77 24.96 24.68 -3.29
N LYS A 78 25.34 24.14 -2.13
CA LYS A 78 25.82 22.75 -2.02
C LYS A 78 24.72 21.72 -2.25
N SER A 79 23.45 22.05 -2.00
CA SER A 79 22.33 21.12 -2.14
C SER A 79 21.69 21.12 -3.53
N GLY A 80 22.03 22.08 -4.39
CA GLY A 80 21.44 22.22 -5.73
C GLY A 80 19.98 22.72 -5.73
N ASN A 81 19.47 23.16 -4.57
CA ASN A 81 18.05 23.49 -4.39
C ASN A 81 17.71 24.98 -4.60
N LEU A 82 18.60 25.77 -5.22
CA LEU A 82 18.37 27.22 -5.42
C LEU A 82 17.13 27.52 -6.26
N THR A 83 16.94 26.80 -7.36
CA THR A 83 15.76 26.97 -8.23
C THR A 83 14.46 26.75 -7.47
N GLU A 84 14.45 25.75 -6.58
CA GLU A 84 13.28 25.42 -5.78
C GLU A 84 13.02 26.48 -4.70
N LEU A 85 14.08 26.97 -4.05
CA LEU A 85 13.97 28.07 -3.10
C LEU A 85 13.38 29.32 -3.76
N HIS A 86 13.87 29.70 -4.94
CA HIS A 86 13.33 30.84 -5.70
C HIS A 86 11.87 30.64 -6.10
N LEU A 87 11.51 29.44 -6.55
CA LEU A 87 10.11 29.11 -6.85
C LEU A 87 9.22 29.32 -5.62
N LEU A 88 9.62 28.78 -4.46
CA LEU A 88 8.85 28.88 -3.22
C LEU A 88 8.74 30.32 -2.74
N LEU A 89 9.83 31.09 -2.74
CA LEU A 89 9.84 32.51 -2.38
C LEU A 89 8.95 33.36 -3.29
N ASN A 90 9.00 33.14 -4.61
CA ASN A 90 8.18 33.87 -5.58
C ASN A 90 6.68 33.55 -5.46
N THR A 91 6.35 32.36 -4.97
CA THR A 91 4.95 31.93 -4.76
C THR A 91 4.46 32.17 -3.34
N ALA A 92 5.31 32.64 -2.43
CA ALA A 92 4.93 32.92 -1.05
C ALA A 92 4.01 34.14 -0.98
N THR A 93 2.99 34.06 -0.13
CA THR A 93 2.05 35.16 0.12
C THR A 93 2.73 36.33 0.84
N GLU A 94 3.72 36.04 1.67
CA GLU A 94 4.54 37.03 2.36
C GLU A 94 5.92 36.44 2.71
N VAL A 95 6.95 37.28 2.59
CA VAL A 95 8.34 36.96 3.00
C VAL A 95 8.82 38.02 3.98
N GLN A 96 9.14 37.60 5.20
CA GLN A 96 9.69 38.46 6.26
C GLN A 96 11.13 38.05 6.59
N THR A 97 11.96 39.01 7.00
CA THR A 97 13.33 38.75 7.48
C THR A 97 13.44 39.13 8.96
N VAL A 98 14.06 38.27 9.78
CA VAL A 98 14.11 38.45 11.24
C VAL A 98 15.27 39.33 11.69
N SER A 99 16.44 39.21 11.07
CA SER A 99 17.65 39.95 11.46
C SER A 99 18.40 40.49 10.24
N ALA A 100 19.25 41.49 10.47
CA ALA A 100 20.18 41.97 9.45
C ALA A 100 21.22 40.88 9.10
N THR A 101 21.96 41.06 8.01
CA THR A 101 22.97 40.12 7.53
C THR A 101 24.02 39.85 8.62
N PRO A 102 24.22 38.59 9.06
CA PRO A 102 25.20 38.26 10.09
C PRO A 102 26.63 38.44 9.56
N THR A 103 27.55 38.86 10.43
CA THR A 103 28.96 39.12 10.08
C THR A 103 29.91 37.99 10.48
N ASN A 104 29.46 37.08 11.36
CA ASN A 104 30.20 35.92 11.83
C ASN A 104 29.26 34.72 12.11
N GLU A 105 29.84 33.56 12.42
CA GLU A 105 29.09 32.31 12.63
C GLU A 105 28.20 32.36 13.89
N ALA A 106 28.64 33.01 14.96
CA ALA A 106 27.84 33.15 16.19
C ALA A 106 26.58 34.01 15.97
N GLU A 107 26.71 35.11 15.22
CA GLU A 107 25.56 35.93 14.79
C GLU A 107 24.63 35.16 13.86
N ARG A 108 25.17 34.30 13.00
CA ARG A 108 24.39 33.44 12.11
C ARG A 108 23.55 32.44 12.92
N ASP A 109 24.16 31.76 13.88
CA ASP A 109 23.48 30.81 14.78
C ASP A 109 22.40 31.50 15.63
N ALA A 110 22.70 32.70 16.14
CA ALA A 110 21.74 33.53 16.86
C ALA A 110 20.55 33.93 15.98
N ALA A 111 20.78 34.28 14.71
CA ALA A 111 19.73 34.63 13.77
C ALA A 111 18.82 33.42 13.44
N TYR A 112 19.39 32.21 13.29
CA TYR A 112 18.59 30.99 13.14
C TYR A 112 17.73 30.71 14.37
N LEU A 113 18.30 30.82 15.57
CA LEU A 113 17.56 30.62 16.81
C LEU A 113 16.42 31.64 16.95
N ALA A 114 16.70 32.91 16.73
CA ALA A 114 15.71 33.99 16.77
C ALA A 114 14.60 33.76 15.74
N CYS A 115 14.95 33.30 14.55
CA CYS A 115 13.99 32.93 13.51
C CYS A 115 13.09 31.78 13.93
N GLY A 116 13.67 30.70 14.48
CA GLY A 116 12.91 29.57 15.01
C GLY A 116 11.94 29.98 16.12
N GLN A 117 12.40 30.80 17.07
CA GLN A 117 11.54 31.32 18.15
C GLN A 117 10.41 32.19 17.60
N ARG A 118 10.71 33.08 16.65
CA ARG A 118 9.70 33.95 16.03
C ARG A 118 8.69 33.17 15.19
N LEU A 119 9.11 32.10 14.54
CA LEU A 119 8.23 31.15 13.84
C LEU A 119 7.27 30.49 14.83
N VAL A 120 7.78 29.97 15.96
CA VAL A 120 6.96 29.35 17.02
C VAL A 120 5.93 30.33 17.59
N GLN A 121 6.31 31.59 17.80
CA GLN A 121 5.39 32.62 18.28
C GLN A 121 4.23 32.85 17.32
N LYS A 122 4.50 32.85 16.00
CA LYS A 122 3.52 33.09 14.93
C LYS A 122 2.70 31.86 14.55
N ALA A 123 3.16 30.66 14.88
CA ALA A 123 2.47 29.42 14.59
C ALA A 123 1.44 29.07 15.67
N ASP A 124 0.27 28.59 15.27
CA ASP A 124 -0.72 28.00 16.18
C ASP A 124 -0.36 26.54 16.47
N VAL A 125 0.11 25.84 15.43
CA VAL A 125 0.60 24.46 15.48
C VAL A 125 2.02 24.41 14.94
N LEU A 126 2.93 23.73 15.66
CA LEU A 126 4.28 23.45 15.17
C LEU A 126 4.39 21.99 14.70
N VAL A 127 4.77 21.79 13.44
CA VAL A 127 5.20 20.49 12.92
C VAL A 127 6.69 20.32 13.19
N ALA A 128 7.07 19.28 13.93
CA ALA A 128 8.45 19.01 14.30
C ALA A 128 8.95 17.73 13.60
N VAL A 129 9.75 17.88 12.55
CA VAL A 129 10.41 16.76 11.85
C VAL A 129 11.76 16.48 12.51
N TRP A 130 11.76 15.61 13.51
CA TRP A 130 12.84 15.52 14.49
C TRP A 130 13.08 14.08 14.96
N ASP A 131 14.29 13.81 15.46
CA ASP A 131 14.72 12.49 15.95
C ASP A 131 14.47 12.29 17.45
N GLY A 132 13.98 13.33 18.14
CA GLY A 132 13.73 13.31 19.58
C GLY A 132 14.99 13.54 20.44
N LEU A 133 16.15 13.82 19.82
CA LEU A 133 17.42 14.02 20.52
C LEU A 133 17.70 15.50 20.80
N PRO A 134 18.34 15.85 21.95
CA PRO A 134 18.73 17.22 22.26
C PRO A 134 19.51 17.89 21.12
N ALA A 135 19.41 19.22 21.04
CA ALA A 135 20.15 19.97 20.03
C ALA A 135 21.67 19.78 20.21
N ARG A 136 22.39 19.49 19.11
CA ARG A 136 23.86 19.36 19.10
C ARG A 136 24.58 20.73 19.04
N GLY A 137 23.85 21.83 18.91
CA GLY A 137 24.36 23.20 18.79
C GLY A 137 23.24 24.25 18.93
N VAL A 138 23.61 25.52 18.94
CA VAL A 138 22.67 26.66 19.05
C VAL A 138 21.80 26.74 17.80
N GLY A 139 20.49 26.97 17.97
CA GLY A 139 19.56 27.12 16.83
C GLY A 139 19.14 25.82 16.14
N GLY A 140 19.50 24.64 16.67
CA GLY A 140 19.05 23.35 16.13
C GLY A 140 17.56 23.06 16.39
N THR A 141 16.99 22.12 15.63
CA THR A 141 15.57 21.70 15.73
C THR A 141 15.12 21.41 17.17
N GLY A 142 15.96 20.72 17.96
CA GLY A 142 15.66 20.41 19.36
C GLY A 142 15.47 21.66 20.25
N ALA A 143 16.18 22.76 19.98
CA ALA A 143 16.03 24.00 20.73
C ALA A 143 14.71 24.71 20.38
N VAL A 144 14.31 24.69 19.11
CA VAL A 144 13.01 25.24 18.67
C VAL A 144 11.85 24.42 19.24
N VAL A 145 11.97 23.09 19.27
CA VAL A 145 10.97 22.20 19.89
C VAL A 145 10.86 22.45 21.39
N ALA A 146 11.98 22.56 22.11
CA ALA A 146 11.97 22.88 23.54
C ALA A 146 11.28 24.22 23.82
N TYR A 147 11.61 25.25 23.04
CA TYR A 147 10.95 26.55 23.13
C TYR A 147 9.43 26.45 22.86
N ALA A 148 9.01 25.68 21.85
CA ALA A 148 7.59 25.48 21.57
C ALA A 148 6.84 24.77 22.69
N GLN A 149 7.49 23.81 23.35
CA GLN A 149 6.95 23.15 24.55
C GLN A 149 6.78 24.13 25.71
N GLU A 150 7.79 24.98 25.96
CA GLU A 150 7.73 26.04 26.99
C GLU A 150 6.61 27.05 26.72
N GLN A 151 6.36 27.37 25.45
CA GLN A 151 5.27 28.26 25.03
C GLN A 151 3.89 27.57 25.02
N GLY A 152 3.80 26.30 25.37
CA GLY A 152 2.54 25.54 25.39
C GLY A 152 1.90 25.37 24.01
N LYS A 153 2.69 25.42 22.93
CA LYS A 153 2.19 25.26 21.56
C LYS A 153 1.77 23.81 21.30
N GLU A 154 0.78 23.63 20.44
CA GLU A 154 0.46 22.31 19.91
C GLU A 154 1.60 21.85 19.00
N ILE A 155 2.14 20.65 19.24
CA ILE A 155 3.26 20.10 18.46
C ILE A 155 2.85 18.79 17.81
N GLN A 156 3.02 18.71 16.49
CA GLN A 156 2.85 17.53 15.67
C GLN A 156 4.21 16.94 15.31
N TYR A 157 4.57 15.82 15.94
CA TYR A 157 5.86 15.18 15.70
C TYR A 157 5.86 14.31 14.44
N ILE A 158 6.91 14.42 13.64
CA ILE A 158 7.23 13.45 12.59
C ILE A 158 8.60 12.91 12.92
N LYS A 159 8.65 11.66 13.37
CA LYS A 159 9.92 11.01 13.69
C LYS A 159 10.73 10.87 12.41
N ALA A 160 11.86 11.56 12.34
CA ALA A 160 12.75 11.54 11.19
C ALA A 160 14.19 11.40 11.65
N LEU A 161 14.86 10.37 11.14
CA LEU A 161 16.29 10.18 11.31
C LEU A 161 17.04 11.08 10.33
N ARG A 162 18.23 11.50 10.73
CA ARG A 162 19.17 12.18 9.85
C ARG A 162 19.84 11.18 8.90
N ASP A 163 20.40 11.68 7.80
CA ASP A 163 21.09 10.85 6.79
C ASP A 163 22.24 10.00 7.38
N ASP A 164 22.85 10.44 8.49
CA ASP A 164 23.92 9.74 9.20
C ASP A 164 23.43 8.66 10.18
N GLN A 165 22.12 8.46 10.32
CA GLN A 165 21.53 7.55 11.30
C GLN A 165 20.86 6.34 10.62
N THR A 166 21.03 5.16 11.21
CA THR A 166 20.32 3.94 10.81
C THR A 166 19.14 3.63 11.75
N PRO A 167 18.05 3.03 11.25
CA PRO A 167 16.97 2.54 12.10
C PRO A 167 17.50 1.49 13.08
N LYS A 168 17.38 1.75 14.38
CA LYS A 168 17.75 0.80 15.45
C LYS A 168 16.53 0.08 16.06
N GLU A 169 15.33 0.37 15.60
CA GLU A 169 14.10 -0.18 16.17
C GLU A 169 13.88 -1.61 15.70
N GLU A 170 13.95 -2.56 16.64
CA GLU A 170 13.72 -3.99 16.43
C GLU A 170 12.40 -4.29 15.68
N ALA A 171 11.32 -3.57 16.03
CA ALA A 171 10.03 -3.73 15.37
C ALA A 171 10.06 -3.32 13.89
N ALA A 172 10.85 -2.30 13.52
CA ALA A 172 10.99 -1.88 12.13
C ALA A 172 11.78 -2.90 11.29
N VAL A 173 12.82 -3.50 11.88
CA VAL A 173 13.60 -4.57 11.24
C VAL A 173 12.71 -5.79 11.02
N LEU A 174 12.01 -6.25 12.06
CA LEU A 174 11.10 -7.39 11.99
C LEU A 174 9.98 -7.17 10.97
N LEU A 175 9.39 -5.96 10.92
CA LEU A 175 8.38 -5.62 9.93
C LEU A 175 8.92 -5.74 8.51
N GLY A 176 10.14 -5.22 8.25
CA GLY A 176 10.80 -5.34 6.95
C GLY A 176 11.08 -6.79 6.54
N GLU A 177 11.47 -7.65 7.50
CA GLU A 177 11.66 -9.08 7.26
C GLU A 177 10.34 -9.79 6.91
N LEU A 178 9.27 -9.52 7.66
CA LEU A 178 7.95 -10.09 7.42
C LEU A 178 7.39 -9.68 6.06
N ASP A 179 7.50 -8.40 5.70
CA ASP A 179 7.12 -7.89 4.38
C ASP A 179 7.94 -8.55 3.26
N GLY A 180 9.26 -8.66 3.45
CA GLY A 180 10.15 -9.33 2.51
C GLY A 180 9.77 -10.80 2.28
N GLN A 181 9.44 -11.53 3.35
CA GLN A 181 8.95 -12.90 3.24
C GLN A 181 7.58 -12.97 2.57
N ALA A 182 6.65 -12.07 2.89
CA ALA A 182 5.33 -12.01 2.26
C ALA A 182 5.46 -11.79 0.74
N ILE A 183 6.27 -10.83 0.30
CA ILE A 183 6.53 -10.56 -1.12
C ILE A 183 7.16 -11.79 -1.80
N LYS A 184 8.16 -12.39 -1.17
CA LYS A 184 8.84 -13.59 -1.68
C LYS A 184 7.85 -14.75 -1.86
N TYR A 185 7.06 -15.08 -0.84
CA TYR A 185 6.12 -16.20 -0.92
C TYR A 185 4.97 -15.93 -1.86
N LYS A 186 4.48 -14.68 -1.96
CA LYS A 186 3.51 -14.27 -2.97
C LYS A 186 4.03 -14.55 -4.39
N SER A 187 5.23 -14.07 -4.68
CA SER A 187 5.87 -14.24 -5.99
C SER A 187 6.11 -15.72 -6.35
N ILE A 188 6.51 -16.53 -5.38
CA ILE A 188 6.67 -17.99 -5.57
C ILE A 188 5.30 -18.64 -5.81
N PHE A 189 4.29 -18.30 -4.99
CA PHE A 189 2.93 -18.82 -5.13
C PHE A 189 2.38 -18.54 -6.53
N GLU A 190 2.43 -17.28 -6.98
CA GLU A 190 1.91 -16.87 -8.29
C GLU A 190 2.58 -17.65 -9.42
N ARG A 191 3.92 -17.78 -9.39
CA ARG A 191 4.64 -18.57 -10.41
C ARG A 191 4.24 -20.04 -10.41
N VAL A 192 4.15 -20.68 -9.25
CA VAL A 192 3.79 -22.10 -9.14
C VAL A 192 2.36 -22.32 -9.60
N TRP A 193 1.45 -21.44 -9.18
CA TRP A 193 0.04 -21.51 -9.52
C TRP A 193 -0.20 -21.32 -11.03
N ILE A 194 0.43 -20.30 -11.64
CA ILE A 194 0.38 -20.09 -13.10
C ILE A 194 0.94 -21.30 -13.85
N ARG A 195 2.11 -21.83 -13.43
CA ARG A 195 2.69 -23.02 -14.07
C ARG A 195 1.79 -24.25 -13.95
N GLY A 196 1.11 -24.42 -12.82
CA GLY A 196 0.12 -25.47 -12.63
C GLY A 196 -1.05 -25.34 -13.61
N LEU A 197 -1.65 -24.14 -13.71
CA LEU A 197 -2.72 -23.86 -14.67
C LEU A 197 -2.28 -24.10 -16.12
N VAL A 198 -1.09 -23.63 -16.50
CA VAL A 198 -0.53 -23.81 -17.85
C VAL A 198 -0.27 -25.29 -18.14
N ALA A 199 0.27 -26.05 -17.19
CA ALA A 199 0.48 -27.50 -17.36
C ALA A 199 -0.83 -28.25 -17.59
N GLY A 200 -1.89 -27.90 -16.84
CA GLY A 200 -3.21 -28.48 -17.01
C GLY A 200 -3.83 -28.10 -18.36
N TRP A 201 -3.68 -26.84 -18.78
CA TRP A 201 -4.16 -26.38 -20.08
C TRP A 201 -3.41 -27.05 -21.25
N LEU A 202 -2.08 -27.20 -21.15
CA LEU A 202 -1.28 -27.92 -22.14
C LEU A 202 -1.69 -29.39 -22.27
N ALA A 203 -2.07 -30.05 -21.16
CA ALA A 203 -2.61 -31.41 -21.23
C ALA A 203 -3.87 -31.49 -22.09
N VAL A 204 -4.79 -30.53 -21.95
CA VAL A 204 -5.99 -30.41 -22.81
C VAL A 204 -5.60 -30.19 -24.26
N VAL A 205 -4.58 -29.37 -24.54
CA VAL A 205 -4.08 -29.14 -25.90
C VAL A 205 -3.53 -30.43 -26.51
N PHE A 206 -2.71 -31.20 -25.78
CA PHE A 206 -2.17 -32.47 -26.28
C PHE A 206 -3.27 -33.49 -26.56
N PHE A 207 -4.25 -33.60 -25.66
CA PHE A 207 -5.44 -34.41 -25.86
C PHE A 207 -6.21 -34.00 -27.13
N ALA A 208 -6.45 -32.69 -27.30
CA ALA A 208 -7.18 -32.15 -28.44
C ALA A 208 -6.45 -32.38 -29.76
N VAL A 209 -5.12 -32.22 -29.81
CA VAL A 209 -4.32 -32.53 -31.01
C VAL A 209 -4.41 -34.02 -31.35
N GLY A 210 -4.25 -34.89 -30.35
CA GLY A 210 -4.29 -36.35 -30.54
C GLY A 210 -5.63 -36.85 -31.10
N ILE A 211 -6.74 -36.21 -30.73
CA ILE A 211 -8.07 -36.54 -31.26
C ILE A 211 -8.33 -35.87 -32.60
N ALA A 212 -8.14 -34.56 -32.70
CA ALA A 212 -8.57 -33.78 -33.85
C ALA A 212 -7.76 -34.11 -35.12
N PHE A 213 -6.49 -34.48 -34.97
CA PHE A 213 -5.59 -34.81 -36.07
C PHE A 213 -5.30 -36.31 -36.17
N LYS A 214 -6.13 -37.17 -35.54
CA LYS A 214 -5.88 -38.62 -35.47
C LYS A 214 -5.69 -39.25 -36.85
N ASP A 215 -6.52 -38.88 -37.83
CA ASP A 215 -6.45 -39.43 -39.19
C ASP A 215 -5.20 -38.96 -39.93
N THR A 216 -4.82 -37.68 -39.76
CA THR A 216 -3.59 -37.11 -40.31
C THR A 216 -2.34 -37.76 -39.70
N LEU A 217 -2.39 -38.08 -38.41
CA LEU A 217 -1.29 -38.67 -37.65
C LEU A 217 -1.34 -40.20 -37.61
N HIS A 218 -2.24 -40.84 -38.34
CA HIS A 218 -2.51 -42.28 -38.20
C HIS A 218 -1.27 -43.14 -38.52
N HIS A 219 -0.38 -42.68 -39.40
CA HIS A 219 0.88 -43.37 -39.70
C HIS A 219 2.02 -43.06 -38.71
N GLN A 220 1.82 -42.12 -37.78
CA GLN A 220 2.81 -41.65 -36.81
C GLN A 220 2.47 -42.12 -35.39
N HIS A 221 2.37 -43.44 -35.18
CA HIS A 221 1.95 -44.02 -33.89
C HIS A 221 2.81 -43.57 -32.69
N HIS A 222 4.11 -43.37 -32.88
CA HIS A 222 5.00 -42.87 -31.83
C HIS A 222 4.64 -41.45 -31.37
N LEU A 223 4.21 -40.58 -32.30
CA LEU A 223 3.81 -39.21 -31.97
C LEU A 223 2.49 -39.19 -31.19
N LEU A 224 1.50 -39.97 -31.61
CA LEU A 224 0.23 -40.12 -30.88
C LEU A 224 0.46 -40.64 -29.45
N TYR A 225 1.35 -41.63 -29.29
CA TYR A 225 1.74 -42.11 -27.97
C TYR A 225 2.44 -41.03 -27.14
N ALA A 226 3.37 -40.26 -27.74
CA ALA A 226 4.06 -39.18 -27.05
C ALA A 226 3.08 -38.09 -26.57
N LEU A 227 2.08 -37.72 -27.38
CA LEU A 227 1.03 -36.77 -26.98
C LEU A 227 0.22 -37.28 -25.78
N ALA A 228 -0.16 -38.56 -25.78
CA ALA A 228 -0.87 -39.18 -24.65
C ALA A 228 -0.02 -39.21 -23.36
N VAL A 229 1.29 -39.48 -23.49
CA VAL A 229 2.21 -39.40 -22.34
C VAL A 229 2.31 -37.97 -21.81
N LEU A 230 2.44 -36.97 -22.71
CA LEU A 230 2.51 -35.56 -22.33
C LEU A 230 1.21 -35.05 -21.68
N GLU A 231 0.05 -35.54 -22.11
CA GLU A 231 -1.25 -35.29 -21.46
C GLU A 231 -1.23 -35.75 -20.01
N VAL A 232 -0.91 -37.02 -19.76
CA VAL A 232 -0.89 -37.61 -18.41
C VAL A 232 0.13 -36.87 -17.53
N LEU A 233 1.32 -36.59 -18.05
CA LEU A 233 2.34 -35.83 -17.33
C LEU A 233 1.86 -34.40 -17.02
N GLY A 234 1.21 -33.73 -17.97
CA GLY A 234 0.68 -32.38 -17.79
C GLY A 234 -0.38 -32.31 -16.69
N VAL A 235 -1.30 -33.28 -16.65
CA VAL A 235 -2.31 -33.40 -15.57
C VAL A 235 -1.65 -33.66 -14.22
N LEU A 236 -0.71 -34.60 -14.15
CA LEU A 236 0.00 -34.92 -12.90
C LEU A 236 0.81 -33.72 -12.38
N VAL A 237 1.56 -33.06 -13.25
CA VAL A 237 2.34 -31.86 -12.90
C VAL A 237 1.42 -30.74 -12.45
N SER A 238 0.31 -30.50 -13.16
CA SER A 238 -0.71 -29.52 -12.77
C SER A 238 -1.24 -29.78 -11.37
N TRP A 239 -1.68 -31.01 -11.10
CA TRP A 239 -2.22 -31.41 -9.81
C TRP A 239 -1.21 -31.24 -8.68
N VAL A 240 0.04 -31.70 -8.86
CA VAL A 240 1.10 -31.55 -7.85
C VAL A 240 1.43 -30.08 -7.59
N LEU A 241 1.56 -29.26 -8.64
CA LEU A 241 1.86 -27.84 -8.50
C LEU A 241 0.74 -27.09 -7.79
N LEU A 242 -0.53 -27.36 -8.12
CA LEU A 242 -1.67 -26.65 -7.56
C LEU A 242 -2.02 -27.12 -6.13
N GLU A 243 -2.17 -28.42 -5.92
CA GLU A 243 -2.70 -28.95 -4.64
C GLU A 243 -1.64 -28.98 -3.54
N LYS A 244 -0.38 -29.26 -3.89
CA LYS A 244 0.71 -29.37 -2.91
C LYS A 244 1.50 -28.08 -2.80
N PHE A 245 2.13 -27.65 -3.89
CA PHE A 245 3.09 -26.55 -3.81
C PHE A 245 2.41 -25.18 -3.70
N ALA A 246 1.47 -24.84 -4.59
CA ALA A 246 0.82 -23.54 -4.57
C ALA A 246 0.09 -23.31 -3.25
N LYS A 247 -0.67 -24.31 -2.78
CA LYS A 247 -1.38 -24.26 -1.48
C LYS A 247 -0.44 -23.98 -0.31
N GLN A 248 0.66 -24.73 -0.19
CA GLN A 248 1.65 -24.50 0.89
C GLN A 248 2.29 -23.10 0.83
N ARG A 249 2.63 -22.61 -0.37
CA ARG A 249 3.22 -21.27 -0.53
C ARG A 249 2.21 -20.16 -0.25
N LYS A 250 0.95 -20.38 -0.61
CA LYS A 250 -0.16 -19.46 -0.32
C LYS A 250 -0.38 -19.28 1.18
N VAL A 251 -0.37 -20.38 1.94
CA VAL A 251 -0.49 -20.32 3.42
C VAL A 251 0.64 -19.49 4.01
N ARG A 252 1.90 -19.78 3.64
CA ARG A 252 3.06 -18.99 4.14
C ARG A 252 2.99 -17.51 3.77
N PHE A 253 2.56 -17.21 2.55
CA PHE A 253 2.32 -15.82 2.13
C PHE A 253 1.32 -15.12 3.07
N PHE A 254 0.17 -15.74 3.33
CA PHE A 254 -0.84 -15.14 4.20
C PHE A 254 -0.36 -15.01 5.64
N THR A 255 0.34 -15.99 6.19
CA THR A 255 0.89 -15.90 7.56
C THR A 255 1.84 -14.72 7.70
N HIS A 256 2.83 -14.58 6.81
CA HIS A 256 3.78 -13.46 6.86
C HIS A 256 3.11 -12.12 6.59
N ARG A 257 2.18 -12.06 5.62
CA ARG A 257 1.42 -10.84 5.34
C ARG A 257 0.59 -10.40 6.55
N ARG A 258 -0.10 -11.34 7.19
CA ARG A 258 -0.92 -11.08 8.38
C ARG A 258 -0.08 -10.57 9.53
N ASP A 259 1.02 -11.25 9.85
CA ASP A 259 1.92 -10.84 10.93
C ASP A 259 2.55 -9.46 10.62
N ALA A 260 2.84 -9.15 9.35
CA ALA A 260 3.28 -7.82 8.92
C ALA A 260 2.20 -6.74 9.11
N GLU A 261 0.96 -6.96 8.65
CA GLU A 261 -0.14 -5.99 8.84
C GLU A 261 -0.46 -5.79 10.33
N PHE A 262 -0.43 -6.87 11.12
CA PHE A 262 -0.61 -6.82 12.57
C PHE A 262 0.46 -5.93 13.21
N LEU A 263 1.74 -6.22 12.97
CA LEU A 263 2.84 -5.43 13.53
C LEU A 263 2.84 -3.98 13.03
N ARG A 264 2.47 -3.74 11.75
CA ARG A 264 2.34 -2.39 11.18
C ARG A 264 1.33 -1.55 11.95
N SER A 265 0.16 -2.11 12.24
CA SER A 265 -0.86 -1.41 13.03
C SER A 265 -0.35 -1.07 14.44
N LEU A 266 0.37 -2.00 15.09
CA LEU A 266 0.95 -1.80 16.42
C LEU A 266 1.99 -0.68 16.44
N VAL A 267 2.85 -0.63 15.42
CA VAL A 267 3.86 0.44 15.28
C VAL A 267 3.18 1.80 15.18
N GLU A 268 2.10 1.92 14.41
CA GLU A 268 1.37 3.19 14.27
C GLU A 268 0.64 3.59 15.56
N PHE A 269 0.04 2.63 16.29
CA PHE A 269 -0.56 2.93 17.60
C PHE A 269 0.49 3.32 18.65
N GLN A 270 1.65 2.66 18.65
CA GLN A 270 2.74 3.02 19.54
C GLN A 270 3.27 4.43 19.23
N LYS A 271 3.44 4.79 17.95
CA LYS A 271 3.81 6.15 17.54
C LYS A 271 2.78 7.18 18.00
N ALA A 272 1.49 6.83 17.96
CA ALA A 272 0.42 7.68 18.47
C ALA A 272 0.41 7.81 20.00
N GLY A 273 1.13 6.94 20.71
CA GLY A 273 1.16 6.89 22.17
C GLY A 273 -0.15 6.39 22.79
N VAL A 274 -1.12 5.95 21.98
CA VAL A 274 -2.40 5.42 22.44
C VAL A 274 -2.22 4.01 22.98
N ALA A 275 -3.04 3.62 23.95
CA ALA A 275 -2.99 2.24 24.43
C ALA A 275 -3.37 1.30 23.29
N ILE A 276 -2.57 0.26 23.08
CA ILE A 276 -2.82 -0.72 22.04
C ILE A 276 -4.06 -1.55 22.44
N PRO A 277 -5.18 -1.46 21.71
CA PRO A 277 -6.43 -2.09 22.14
C PRO A 277 -6.38 -3.60 21.89
N LYS A 278 -6.55 -4.45 22.90
CA LYS A 278 -6.57 -5.91 22.66
C LYS A 278 -7.72 -6.31 21.75
N LEU A 279 -7.45 -7.15 20.75
CA LEU A 279 -8.49 -7.78 19.95
C LEU A 279 -9.30 -8.74 20.84
N ALA A 280 -10.58 -8.45 21.03
CA ALA A 280 -11.44 -9.28 21.90
C ALA A 280 -11.64 -10.70 21.35
N LYS A 281 -11.72 -10.84 20.02
CA LYS A 281 -11.90 -12.11 19.31
C LYS A 281 -11.16 -12.09 17.96
N PRO A 282 -9.84 -12.32 17.94
CA PRO A 282 -9.15 -12.48 16.66
C PRO A 282 -9.74 -13.69 15.94
N GLN A 283 -10.15 -13.52 14.68
CA GLN A 283 -10.70 -14.59 13.83
C GLN A 283 -9.62 -15.57 13.33
N TYR A 284 -8.42 -15.48 13.89
CA TYR A 284 -7.24 -16.24 13.53
C TYR A 284 -6.32 -16.40 14.75
N GLN A 285 -5.42 -17.38 14.70
CA GLN A 285 -4.42 -17.55 15.75
C GLN A 285 -3.26 -16.56 15.57
N VAL A 286 -3.17 -15.57 16.46
CA VAL A 286 -2.01 -14.66 16.53
C VAL A 286 -0.78 -15.44 16.97
N SER A 287 0.32 -15.33 16.20
CA SER A 287 1.57 -16.04 16.51
C SER A 287 2.13 -15.62 17.87
N GLU A 288 2.85 -16.51 18.54
CA GLU A 288 3.46 -16.20 19.84
C GLU A 288 4.43 -15.02 19.76
N MET A 289 5.22 -14.97 18.68
CA MET A 289 6.10 -13.85 18.36
C MET A 289 5.34 -12.52 18.31
N MET A 290 4.19 -12.47 17.63
CA MET A 290 3.38 -11.24 17.55
C MET A 290 2.77 -10.84 18.89
N ARG A 291 2.32 -11.82 19.71
CA ARG A 291 1.82 -11.55 21.06
C ARG A 291 2.92 -10.98 21.98
N GLN A 292 4.14 -11.50 21.89
CA GLN A 292 5.29 -10.98 22.65
C GLN A 292 5.64 -9.55 22.23
N GLN A 293 5.65 -9.26 20.91
CA GLN A 293 5.89 -7.91 20.41
C GLN A 293 4.79 -6.93 20.84
N GLU A 294 3.51 -7.32 20.77
CA GLU A 294 2.40 -6.52 21.28
C GLU A 294 2.59 -6.16 22.76
N ALA A 295 2.89 -7.15 23.61
CA ALA A 295 3.11 -6.93 25.04
C ALA A 295 4.31 -5.99 25.31
N LYS A 296 5.41 -6.17 24.56
CA LYS A 296 6.61 -5.33 24.66
C LYS A 296 6.34 -3.89 24.22
N MET A 297 5.57 -3.68 23.15
CA MET A 297 5.22 -2.34 22.67
C MET A 297 4.25 -1.64 23.63
N MET A 298 3.29 -2.38 24.21
CA MET A 298 2.40 -1.87 25.26
C MET A 298 3.18 -1.39 26.49
N ALA A 299 4.24 -2.10 26.90
CA ALA A 299 5.05 -1.73 28.05
C ALA A 299 5.87 -0.44 27.82
N ASN A 300 6.11 -0.05 26.56
CA ASN A 300 6.94 1.09 26.17
C ASN A 300 6.11 2.31 25.71
N LEU A 301 4.85 2.41 26.13
CA LEU A 301 4.02 3.57 25.82
C LEU A 301 4.44 4.81 26.64
N PRO A 302 4.27 6.03 26.08
CA PRO A 302 4.58 7.25 26.81
C PRO A 302 3.67 7.40 28.04
N GLN A 303 4.21 7.94 29.14
CA GLN A 303 3.46 8.16 30.38
C GLN A 303 2.32 9.17 30.24
N LYS A 304 2.46 10.14 29.31
CA LYS A 304 1.46 11.17 29.03
C LYS A 304 1.16 11.21 27.55
N LEU A 305 -0.12 11.12 27.20
CA LEU A 305 -0.59 11.21 25.82
C LEU A 305 -0.63 12.68 25.38
N ASN A 306 -0.08 12.97 24.20
CA ASN A 306 -0.41 14.21 23.50
C ASN A 306 -1.65 13.94 22.65
N LEU A 307 -2.83 14.31 23.16
CA LEU A 307 -4.11 14.01 22.53
C LEU A 307 -4.21 14.52 21.09
N ALA A 308 -3.78 15.75 20.82
CA ALA A 308 -3.85 16.33 19.47
C ALA A 308 -2.94 15.58 18.48
N HIS A 309 -1.75 15.19 18.94
CA HIS A 309 -0.81 14.40 18.15
C HIS A 309 -1.32 12.98 17.86
N ALA A 310 -1.83 12.32 18.89
CA ALA A 310 -2.40 10.99 18.83
C ALA A 310 -3.62 10.93 17.90
N LYS A 311 -4.54 11.89 18.05
CA LYS A 311 -5.74 12.07 17.20
C LYS A 311 -5.35 12.16 15.73
N ARG A 312 -4.35 12.98 15.40
CA ARG A 312 -3.84 13.12 14.04
C ARG A 312 -3.25 11.82 13.50
N LEU A 313 -2.49 11.06 14.30
CA LEU A 313 -1.93 9.78 13.85
C LEU A 313 -3.00 8.72 13.58
N VAL A 314 -3.95 8.57 14.49
CA VAL A 314 -5.08 7.64 14.33
C VAL A 314 -5.90 8.00 13.09
N TRP A 315 -6.15 9.30 12.89
CA TRP A 315 -6.82 9.81 11.69
C TRP A 315 -6.03 9.51 10.42
N SER A 316 -4.71 9.74 10.44
CA SER A 316 -3.82 9.54 9.28
C SER A 316 -3.72 8.07 8.89
N LEU A 317 -3.70 7.16 9.88
CA LEU A 317 -3.74 5.73 9.65
C LEU A 317 -5.03 5.31 8.93
N ALA A 318 -6.19 5.81 9.38
CA ALA A 318 -7.45 5.57 8.70
C ALA A 318 -7.46 6.16 7.27
N ALA A 319 -6.98 7.40 7.11
CA ALA A 319 -6.89 8.08 5.81
C ALA A 319 -6.03 7.32 4.80
N GLY A 320 -4.85 6.85 5.23
CA GLY A 320 -3.94 6.07 4.38
C GLY A 320 -4.55 4.76 3.94
N GLN A 321 -5.30 4.09 4.81
CA GLN A 321 -6.01 2.85 4.47
C GLN A 321 -7.18 3.11 3.52
N ILE A 322 -7.94 4.19 3.72
CA ILE A 322 -8.98 4.62 2.77
C ILE A 322 -8.39 4.82 1.37
N ALA A 323 -7.31 5.60 1.26
CA ALA A 323 -6.63 5.85 -0.01
C ALA A 323 -6.11 4.56 -0.65
N TYR A 324 -5.49 3.66 0.12
CA TYR A 324 -5.06 2.36 -0.39
C TYR A 324 -6.23 1.55 -0.98
N HIS A 325 -7.35 1.47 -0.29
CA HIS A 325 -8.50 0.70 -0.78
C HIS A 325 -9.17 1.37 -2.00
N GLN A 326 -9.40 2.69 -1.96
CA GLN A 326 -10.10 3.44 -2.99
C GLN A 326 -9.26 3.63 -4.26
N ASP A 327 -8.00 4.04 -4.13
CA ASP A 327 -7.20 4.51 -5.27
C ASP A 327 -6.33 3.39 -5.85
N THR A 328 -5.95 2.40 -5.03
CA THR A 328 -5.04 1.33 -5.46
C THR A 328 -5.78 0.00 -5.62
N ARG A 329 -6.46 -0.46 -4.56
CA ARG A 329 -6.93 -1.85 -4.51
C ARG A 329 -8.19 -2.08 -5.34
N ILE A 330 -9.24 -1.30 -5.13
CA ILE A 330 -10.52 -1.46 -5.84
C ILE A 330 -10.32 -1.32 -7.37
N PRO A 331 -9.61 -0.29 -7.88
CA PRO A 331 -9.34 -0.16 -9.31
C PRO A 331 -8.55 -1.35 -9.88
N ARG A 332 -7.53 -1.83 -9.16
CA ARG A 332 -6.76 -3.02 -9.57
C ARG A 332 -7.65 -4.26 -9.67
N LEU A 333 -8.52 -4.50 -8.68
CA LEU A 333 -9.43 -5.65 -8.69
C LEU A 333 -10.47 -5.55 -9.82
N HIS A 334 -11.03 -4.37 -10.06
CA HIS A 334 -11.91 -4.13 -11.21
C HIS A 334 -11.19 -4.35 -12.55
N GLY A 335 -9.92 -3.95 -12.66
CA GLY A 335 -9.10 -4.22 -13.85
C GLY A 335 -8.95 -5.73 -14.11
N HIS A 336 -8.67 -6.53 -13.08
CA HIS A 336 -8.60 -7.99 -13.20
C HIS A 336 -9.95 -8.60 -13.58
N GLU A 337 -11.02 -8.21 -12.90
CA GLU A 337 -12.38 -8.67 -13.18
C GLU A 337 -12.79 -8.39 -14.62
N HIS A 338 -12.59 -7.15 -15.08
CA HIS A 338 -12.94 -6.73 -16.44
C HIS A 338 -12.15 -7.52 -17.49
N THR A 339 -10.85 -7.70 -17.28
CA THR A 339 -9.97 -8.44 -18.20
C THR A 339 -10.44 -9.89 -18.37
N VAL A 340 -10.75 -10.57 -17.27
CA VAL A 340 -11.21 -11.96 -17.31
C VAL A 340 -12.62 -12.07 -17.89
N GLU A 341 -13.52 -11.13 -17.59
CA GLU A 341 -14.85 -11.11 -18.21
C GLU A 341 -14.80 -10.91 -19.73
N LEU A 342 -13.88 -10.08 -20.22
CA LEU A 342 -13.67 -9.89 -21.64
C LEU A 342 -13.15 -11.18 -22.30
N LEU A 343 -12.16 -11.84 -21.70
CA LEU A 343 -11.65 -13.13 -22.17
C LEU A 343 -12.74 -14.21 -22.21
N LEU A 344 -13.55 -14.33 -21.15
CA LEU A 344 -14.66 -15.27 -21.10
C LEU A 344 -15.70 -15.01 -22.20
N LYS A 345 -16.03 -13.74 -22.47
CA LYS A 345 -16.93 -13.36 -23.58
C LYS A 345 -16.34 -13.78 -24.94
N VAL A 346 -15.06 -13.51 -25.17
CA VAL A 346 -14.37 -13.88 -26.42
C VAL A 346 -14.38 -15.39 -26.60
N ILE A 347 -14.00 -16.17 -25.58
CA ILE A 347 -13.99 -17.64 -25.64
C ILE A 347 -15.41 -18.18 -25.89
N LYS A 348 -16.41 -17.66 -25.17
CA LYS A 348 -17.81 -18.09 -25.31
C LYS A 348 -18.34 -17.87 -26.72
N TRP A 349 -18.19 -16.66 -27.27
CA TRP A 349 -18.71 -16.34 -28.60
C TRP A 349 -17.91 -17.03 -29.71
N SER A 350 -16.59 -17.18 -29.53
CA SER A 350 -15.76 -17.97 -30.45
C SER A 350 -16.22 -19.43 -30.48
N PHE A 351 -16.51 -20.02 -29.32
CA PHE A 351 -17.02 -21.39 -29.22
C PHE A 351 -18.36 -21.56 -29.96
N PHE A 352 -19.35 -20.70 -29.70
CA PHE A 352 -20.65 -20.78 -30.39
C PHE A 352 -20.52 -20.56 -31.90
N GLY A 353 -19.67 -19.63 -32.34
CA GLY A 353 -19.38 -19.40 -33.75
C GLY A 353 -18.78 -20.65 -34.41
N LEU A 354 -17.77 -21.26 -33.78
CA LEU A 354 -17.11 -22.47 -34.29
C LEU A 354 -18.06 -23.68 -34.33
N VAL A 355 -18.89 -23.87 -33.31
CA VAL A 355 -19.90 -24.93 -33.29
C VAL A 355 -20.93 -24.71 -34.40
N GLY A 356 -21.40 -23.48 -34.60
CA GLY A 356 -22.31 -23.13 -35.68
C GLY A 356 -21.73 -23.41 -37.07
N VAL A 357 -20.47 -22.99 -37.31
CA VAL A 357 -19.75 -23.30 -38.56
C VAL A 357 -19.61 -24.81 -38.74
N LYS A 358 -19.16 -25.53 -37.71
CA LYS A 358 -19.03 -27.00 -37.76
C LYS A 358 -20.36 -27.68 -38.10
N PHE A 359 -21.45 -27.27 -37.45
CA PHE A 359 -22.78 -27.80 -37.71
C PHE A 359 -23.25 -27.58 -39.16
N LEU A 360 -23.00 -26.38 -39.70
CA LEU A 360 -23.31 -26.08 -41.11
C LEU A 360 -22.51 -26.96 -42.06
N LEU A 361 -21.22 -27.18 -41.78
CA LEU A 361 -20.38 -28.04 -42.60
C LEU A 361 -20.82 -29.52 -42.54
N GLU A 362 -21.18 -30.02 -41.35
CA GLU A 362 -21.72 -31.38 -41.20
C GLU A 362 -23.08 -31.54 -41.88
N THR A 363 -23.92 -30.50 -41.84
CA THR A 363 -25.21 -30.47 -42.53
C THR A 363 -25.00 -30.48 -44.05
N ALA A 364 -24.09 -29.67 -44.57
CA ALA A 364 -23.75 -29.66 -45.99
C ALA A 364 -23.23 -31.04 -46.45
N HIS A 365 -22.39 -31.67 -45.64
CA HIS A 365 -21.90 -33.02 -45.90
C HIS A 365 -23.03 -34.07 -45.89
N HIS A 366 -23.96 -33.99 -44.94
CA HIS A 366 -25.12 -34.89 -44.85
C HIS A 366 -26.02 -34.81 -46.10
N PHE A 367 -26.24 -33.59 -46.62
CA PHE A 367 -27.01 -33.37 -47.84
C PHE A 367 -26.19 -33.54 -49.13
N HIS A 368 -24.97 -34.09 -49.04
CA HIS A 368 -24.07 -34.31 -50.18
C HIS A 368 -23.76 -33.05 -51.00
N LEU A 369 -23.78 -31.87 -50.38
CA LEU A 369 -23.31 -30.64 -51.00
C LEU A 369 -21.79 -30.71 -51.15
N HIS A 370 -21.28 -30.44 -52.35
CA HIS A 370 -19.84 -30.43 -52.60
C HIS A 370 -19.17 -29.28 -51.85
N LEU A 371 -18.47 -29.60 -50.76
CA LEU A 371 -17.62 -28.65 -50.05
C LEU A 371 -16.28 -28.51 -50.79
N PRO A 372 -15.72 -27.29 -50.92
CA PRO A 372 -14.39 -27.09 -51.46
C PRO A 372 -13.36 -27.91 -50.66
N PHE A 373 -12.37 -28.48 -51.36
CA PHE A 373 -11.30 -29.27 -50.74
C PHE A 373 -10.60 -28.50 -49.61
N GLU A 374 -10.37 -27.21 -49.81
CA GLU A 374 -9.78 -26.30 -48.82
C GLU A 374 -10.57 -26.30 -47.50
N VAL A 375 -11.90 -26.28 -47.55
CA VAL A 375 -12.77 -26.27 -46.36
C VAL A 375 -12.65 -27.59 -45.59
N THR A 376 -12.53 -28.72 -46.29
CA THR A 376 -12.37 -30.03 -45.64
C THR A 376 -11.02 -30.16 -44.91
N GLN A 377 -9.97 -29.47 -45.38
CA GLN A 377 -8.66 -29.46 -44.71
C GLN A 377 -8.67 -28.73 -43.36
N TRP A 378 -9.60 -27.80 -43.14
CA TRP A 378 -9.72 -27.06 -41.88
C TRP A 378 -10.52 -27.80 -40.80
N MET A 379 -11.16 -28.93 -41.12
CA MET A 379 -12.00 -29.66 -40.16
C MET A 379 -11.25 -30.12 -38.89
N PRO A 380 -10.00 -30.63 -38.97
CA PRO A 380 -9.19 -30.91 -37.78
C PRO A 380 -8.96 -29.68 -36.90
N CYS A 381 -8.70 -28.52 -37.50
CA CYS A 381 -8.52 -27.27 -36.76
C CYS A 381 -9.80 -26.84 -36.04
N LEU A 382 -10.96 -26.95 -36.71
CA LEU A 382 -12.26 -26.66 -36.09
C LEU A 382 -12.52 -27.58 -34.89
N ASN A 383 -12.30 -28.88 -35.05
CA ASN A 383 -12.45 -29.88 -33.98
C ASN A 383 -11.51 -29.59 -32.80
N PHE A 384 -10.25 -29.24 -33.08
CA PHE A 384 -9.28 -28.85 -32.07
C PHE A 384 -9.80 -27.69 -31.20
N PHE A 385 -10.26 -26.59 -31.81
CA PHE A 385 -10.75 -25.45 -31.05
C PHE A 385 -12.05 -25.75 -30.29
N VAL A 386 -12.96 -26.55 -30.87
CA VAL A 386 -14.19 -26.99 -30.19
C VAL A 386 -13.87 -27.81 -28.93
N ILE A 387 -12.77 -28.57 -28.91
CA ILE A 387 -12.31 -29.33 -27.74
C ILE A 387 -11.61 -28.43 -26.71
N VAL A 388 -10.75 -27.49 -27.15
CA VAL A 388 -9.91 -26.68 -26.23
C VAL A 388 -10.64 -25.52 -25.57
N LEU A 389 -11.59 -24.89 -26.27
CA LEU A 389 -12.25 -23.68 -25.76
C LEU A 389 -13.11 -23.92 -24.50
N PRO A 390 -13.91 -25.00 -24.37
CA PRO A 390 -14.70 -25.22 -23.15
C PRO A 390 -13.86 -25.42 -21.88
N PRO A 391 -12.79 -26.26 -21.86
CA PRO A 391 -11.91 -26.36 -20.70
C PRO A 391 -11.17 -25.05 -20.40
N SER A 392 -10.80 -24.28 -21.43
CA SER A 392 -10.19 -22.95 -21.26
C SER A 392 -11.16 -21.97 -20.58
N TYR A 393 -12.43 -21.99 -21.01
CA TYR A 393 -13.51 -21.24 -20.36
C TYR A 393 -13.67 -21.67 -18.90
N ALA A 394 -13.79 -22.97 -18.63
CA ALA A 394 -13.98 -23.51 -17.29
C ALA A 394 -12.81 -23.15 -16.35
N ALA A 395 -11.58 -23.21 -16.84
CA ALA A 395 -10.40 -22.81 -16.07
C ALA A 395 -10.43 -21.31 -15.70
N LEU A 396 -10.74 -20.43 -16.66
CA LEU A 396 -10.84 -18.99 -16.42
C LEU A 396 -12.04 -18.62 -15.55
N GLU A 397 -13.19 -19.28 -15.72
CA GLU A 397 -14.35 -19.12 -14.86
C GLU A 397 -14.04 -19.59 -13.43
N GLY A 398 -13.27 -20.66 -13.28
CA GLY A 398 -12.71 -21.09 -12.00
C GLY A 398 -11.81 -20.02 -11.37
N VAL A 399 -10.90 -19.41 -12.14
CA VAL A 399 -10.07 -18.28 -11.66
C VAL A 399 -10.94 -17.09 -11.22
N LYS A 400 -12.00 -16.78 -11.96
CA LYS A 400 -12.95 -15.72 -11.59
C LYS A 400 -13.70 -16.06 -10.29
N TYR A 401 -14.17 -17.30 -10.16
CA TYR A 401 -14.93 -17.77 -9.00
C TYR A 401 -14.06 -17.83 -7.74
N PHE A 402 -12.88 -18.45 -7.82
CA PHE A 402 -11.93 -18.57 -6.71
C PHE A 402 -11.11 -17.31 -6.46
N GLY A 403 -11.01 -16.41 -7.44
CA GLY A 403 -10.35 -15.12 -7.32
C GLY A 403 -11.06 -14.20 -6.33
N ALA A 404 -12.32 -14.49 -5.99
CA ALA A 404 -13.14 -13.76 -5.02
C ALA A 404 -13.18 -12.23 -5.25
N TRP A 405 -12.83 -11.72 -6.43
CA TRP A 405 -12.62 -10.29 -6.65
C TRP A 405 -13.86 -9.45 -6.34
N LYS A 406 -15.05 -9.94 -6.73
CA LYS A 406 -16.33 -9.27 -6.38
C LYS A 406 -16.53 -9.17 -4.87
N GLN A 407 -16.19 -10.22 -4.14
CA GLN A 407 -16.26 -10.24 -2.68
C GLN A 407 -15.20 -9.31 -2.08
N ASP A 408 -13.96 -9.37 -2.55
CA ASP A 408 -12.86 -8.52 -2.09
C ASP A 408 -13.12 -7.03 -2.36
N ILE A 409 -13.75 -6.70 -3.49
CA ILE A 409 -14.20 -5.33 -3.81
C ILE A 409 -15.29 -4.91 -2.83
N ARG A 410 -16.28 -5.76 -2.57
CA ARG A 410 -17.35 -5.48 -1.60
C ARG A 410 -16.78 -5.25 -0.20
N THR A 411 -15.92 -6.15 0.27
CA THR A 411 -15.20 -6.03 1.55
C THR A 411 -14.38 -4.75 1.60
N SER A 412 -13.65 -4.40 0.53
CA SER A 412 -12.88 -3.15 0.48
C SER A 412 -13.78 -1.91 0.58
N LYS A 413 -14.94 -1.91 -0.08
CA LYS A 413 -15.92 -0.81 0.01
C LYS A 413 -16.50 -0.68 1.43
N GLU A 414 -16.77 -1.81 2.08
CA GLU A 414 -17.24 -1.83 3.47
C GLU A 414 -16.16 -1.29 4.43
N ILE A 415 -14.91 -1.73 4.28
CA ILE A 415 -13.77 -1.22 5.05
C ILE A 415 -13.65 0.29 4.88
N VAL A 416 -13.70 0.79 3.64
CA VAL A 416 -13.66 2.24 3.35
C VAL A 416 -14.78 2.99 4.06
N ALA A 417 -16.02 2.49 4.03
CA ALA A 417 -17.14 3.13 4.71
C ALA A 417 -16.92 3.18 6.24
N ARG A 418 -16.46 2.08 6.84
CA ARG A 418 -16.16 1.99 8.28
C ARG A 418 -15.00 2.92 8.67
N LEU A 419 -13.92 2.94 7.89
CA LEU A 419 -12.78 3.81 8.10
C LEU A 419 -13.17 5.29 7.97
N THR A 420 -13.99 5.65 6.99
CA THR A 420 -14.48 7.03 6.81
C THR A 420 -15.31 7.48 8.00
N SER A 421 -16.15 6.59 8.56
CA SER A 421 -16.89 6.86 9.79
C SER A 421 -15.95 7.11 10.97
N ILE A 422 -14.95 6.25 11.17
CA ILE A 422 -13.94 6.44 12.23
C ILE A 422 -13.16 7.73 12.06
N GLN A 423 -12.76 8.06 10.82
CA GLN A 423 -12.02 9.26 10.51
C GLN A 423 -12.77 10.53 10.96
N LYS A 424 -14.08 10.61 10.71
CA LYS A 424 -14.94 11.71 11.20
C LYS A 424 -15.05 11.73 12.72
N GLN A 425 -15.30 10.58 13.34
CA GLN A 425 -15.41 10.48 14.79
C GLN A 425 -14.11 10.88 15.52
N VAL A 426 -12.95 10.53 14.95
CA VAL A 426 -11.64 10.92 15.48
C VAL A 426 -11.45 12.43 15.39
N LEU A 427 -11.93 13.11 14.33
CA LEU A 427 -11.88 14.58 14.23
C LEU A 427 -12.68 15.27 15.35
N ASP A 428 -13.81 14.72 15.76
CA ASP A 428 -14.67 15.30 16.80
C ASP A 428 -14.23 14.93 18.23
N CYS A 429 -13.22 14.08 18.36
CA CYS A 429 -12.76 13.56 19.63
C CYS A 429 -12.17 14.65 20.55
N LYS A 430 -12.63 14.70 21.80
CA LYS A 430 -12.22 15.69 22.82
C LYS A 430 -11.45 15.11 24.01
N THR A 431 -11.46 13.79 24.21
CA THR A 431 -10.83 13.14 25.37
C THR A 431 -10.02 11.91 24.98
N GLU A 432 -9.06 11.55 25.82
CA GLU A 432 -8.22 10.37 25.62
C GLU A 432 -9.04 9.07 25.66
N GLN A 433 -10.06 8.99 26.53
CA GLN A 433 -10.91 7.79 26.60
C GLN A 433 -11.71 7.57 25.32
N ILE A 434 -12.23 8.65 24.71
CA ILE A 434 -12.98 8.56 23.45
C ILE A 434 -12.03 8.14 22.32
N LEU A 435 -10.82 8.72 22.26
CA LEU A 435 -9.82 8.33 21.27
C LEU A 435 -9.45 6.85 21.39
N GLN A 436 -9.34 6.33 22.61
CA GLN A 436 -9.05 4.93 22.87
C GLN A 436 -10.14 4.00 22.32
N VAL A 437 -11.42 4.38 22.44
CA VAL A 437 -12.55 3.63 21.87
C VAL A 437 -12.46 3.62 20.34
N HIS A 438 -12.26 4.77 19.70
CA HIS A 438 -12.13 4.84 18.25
C HIS A 438 -10.89 4.09 17.72
N THR A 439 -9.80 4.10 18.48
CA THR A 439 -8.59 3.33 18.17
C THR A 439 -8.87 1.82 18.24
N ALA A 440 -9.65 1.36 19.21
CA ALA A 440 -10.09 -0.04 19.29
C ALA A 440 -10.90 -0.46 18.07
N THR A 441 -11.89 0.36 17.69
CA THR A 441 -12.69 0.09 16.48
C THR A 441 -11.84 0.17 15.21
N LEU A 442 -10.89 1.10 15.13
CA LEU A 442 -9.96 1.17 14.01
C LEU A 442 -9.16 -0.13 13.90
N ARG A 443 -8.59 -0.63 15.00
CA ARG A 443 -7.85 -1.89 14.99
C ARG A 443 -8.72 -3.05 14.52
N GLU A 444 -9.97 -3.15 14.99
CA GLU A 444 -10.90 -4.18 14.52
C GLU A 444 -11.19 -4.08 13.01
N ILE A 445 -11.24 -2.87 12.45
CA ILE A 445 -11.39 -2.67 10.99
C ILE A 445 -10.13 -3.12 10.25
N LEU A 446 -8.94 -2.77 10.74
CA LEU A 446 -7.67 -3.17 10.13
C LEU A 446 -7.48 -4.70 10.15
N ASP A 447 -7.90 -5.36 11.22
CA ASP A 447 -7.83 -6.82 11.35
C ASP A 447 -9.00 -7.56 10.68
N TYR A 448 -10.06 -6.86 10.26
CA TYR A 448 -11.24 -7.47 9.64
C TYR A 448 -10.86 -8.27 8.40
N GLU A 449 -10.00 -7.72 7.55
CA GLU A 449 -9.54 -8.40 6.34
C GLU A 449 -8.71 -9.65 6.65
N ASN A 450 -7.79 -9.55 7.60
CA ASN A 450 -6.99 -10.69 8.05
C ASN A 450 -7.87 -11.82 8.57
N GLY A 451 -8.95 -11.48 9.29
CA GLY A 451 -9.95 -12.43 9.76
C GLY A 451 -10.73 -13.11 8.63
N LEU A 452 -11.16 -12.37 7.62
CA LEU A 452 -11.85 -12.94 6.46
C LEU A 452 -10.96 -13.91 5.69
N TRP A 453 -9.69 -13.57 5.48
CA TRP A 453 -8.73 -14.49 4.87
C TRP A 453 -8.52 -15.74 5.72
N ALA A 454 -8.35 -15.59 7.04
CA ALA A 454 -8.22 -16.73 7.92
C ALA A 454 -9.45 -17.65 7.85
N LEU A 455 -10.67 -17.12 7.87
CA LEU A 455 -11.88 -17.94 7.69
C LEU A 455 -11.91 -18.66 6.33
N GLN A 456 -11.49 -18.01 5.25
CA GLN A 456 -11.45 -18.62 3.92
C GLN A 456 -10.41 -19.76 3.80
N TYR A 457 -9.36 -19.76 4.62
CA TYR A 457 -8.20 -20.66 4.43
C TYR A 457 -7.87 -21.57 5.64
N GLU A 458 -8.06 -21.11 6.88
CA GLU A 458 -7.75 -21.83 8.13
C GLU A 458 -8.88 -22.77 8.61
N LEU A 459 -10.11 -22.65 8.07
CA LEU A 459 -11.22 -23.56 8.41
C LEU A 459 -11.03 -25.03 7.96
N LYS A 460 -9.87 -25.41 7.40
CA LYS A 460 -9.51 -26.83 7.14
C LYS A 460 -8.51 -27.44 8.13
N GLU A 461 -7.90 -26.66 9.03
CA GLU A 461 -7.00 -27.25 10.05
C GLU A 461 -7.68 -27.44 11.41
N VAL A 462 -8.68 -26.61 11.77
CA VAL A 462 -9.36 -26.72 13.07
C VAL A 462 -10.32 -27.92 13.13
N GLU A 463 -10.97 -28.29 12.03
CA GLU A 463 -11.80 -29.51 11.95
C GLU A 463 -10.99 -30.80 11.72
N SER A 464 -9.67 -30.72 11.55
CA SER A 464 -8.80 -31.91 11.42
C SER A 464 -8.17 -32.37 12.75
N LYS A 465 -8.44 -31.63 13.84
CA LYS A 465 -7.96 -31.92 15.20
C LYS A 465 -9.08 -31.98 16.25
N ALA A 466 -10.33 -31.97 15.81
CA ALA A 466 -11.49 -32.42 16.59
C ALA A 466 -11.93 -33.77 16.03
#